data_AF-A0A2E3HQC9-F1
#
_entry.id   AF-A0A2E3HQC9-F1
#
_cell.length_a   1.000
_cell.length_b   1.000
_cell.length_c   1.000
_cell.angle_alpha   90.00
_cell.angle_beta   90.00
_cell.angle_gamma   90.00
#
_symmetry.space_group_name_H-M   'P 1'
#
loop_
_entity.id
_entity.type
_entity.pdbx_description
1 polymer ?
#
loop_
_entity_poly.entity_id
_entity_poly.type
_entity_poly.pdbx_seq_one_letter_code
_entity_poly.pdbx_strand_id
1 'polypeptide(L)'
;MATTTIDLDTELSAVNNILGAIGQSPLTTLNFDNPEVSFIYNLLRDANVDTQAEGWHFNTEKHVKYTPDANGKIAIGNDILSMDAHDNHIRRQYNLVRRSGFLYDKQDHTDDFSSIDSIDLDVVRLYNFEDLPIVFRRFITYRASAAAATQLVANPNLVRLLTNQASLARAALQEYECNQGDHNMFGFPDDTAYQTYQPWRNLRR
;
A
#
# COMPACT_ATOMS: atom_id res chain seq x y z
N MET A 1 -5.95 35.23 1.98
CA MET A 1 -6.38 34.53 3.21
C MET A 1 -5.19 33.75 3.70
N ALA A 2 -4.80 33.89 4.97
CA ALA A 2 -3.68 33.12 5.52
C ALA A 2 -4.06 31.64 5.49
N THR A 3 -3.44 30.87 4.59
CA THR A 3 -3.52 29.42 4.58
C THR A 3 -2.88 28.94 5.87
N THR A 4 -3.65 28.22 6.68
CA THR A 4 -3.13 27.54 7.86
C THR A 4 -1.96 26.67 7.43
N THR A 5 -0.80 26.79 8.07
CA THR A 5 0.47 26.08 7.78
C THR A 5 0.41 24.56 8.04
N ILE A 6 -0.77 23.97 7.95
CA ILE A 6 -1.06 22.56 8.17
C ILE A 6 -1.84 22.08 6.93
N ASP A 7 -1.22 22.19 5.76
CA ASP A 7 -1.70 21.49 4.58
C ASP A 7 -1.29 20.02 4.71
N LEU A 8 -2.18 19.12 4.30
CA LEU A 8 -1.89 17.70 4.21
C LEU A 8 -0.71 17.50 3.23
N ASP A 9 0.17 16.53 3.49
CA ASP A 9 1.29 16.21 2.60
C ASP A 9 0.74 15.85 1.20
N THR A 10 0.82 16.81 0.27
CA THR A 10 0.48 16.65 -1.15
C THR A 10 1.66 16.07 -1.93
N GLU A 11 1.41 15.61 -3.15
CA GLU A 11 2.48 15.12 -4.04
C GLU A 11 3.55 16.20 -4.30
N LEU A 12 3.15 17.46 -4.44
CA LEU A 12 4.10 18.58 -4.59
C LEU A 12 4.95 18.77 -3.34
N SER A 13 4.35 18.70 -2.14
CA SER A 13 5.10 18.76 -0.87
C SER A 13 6.10 17.62 -0.78
N ALA A 14 5.69 16.40 -1.16
CA ALA A 14 6.56 15.22 -1.18
C ALA A 14 7.75 15.37 -2.14
N VAL A 15 7.51 15.84 -3.37
CA VAL A 15 8.57 16.08 -4.35
C VAL A 15 9.53 17.18 -3.85
N ASN A 16 9.01 18.24 -3.25
CA ASN A 16 9.83 19.30 -2.68
C ASN A 16 10.69 18.82 -1.50
N ASN A 17 10.18 17.91 -0.67
CA ASN A 17 10.97 17.29 0.39
C ASN A 17 12.12 16.45 -0.18
N ILE A 18 11.89 15.70 -1.27
CA ILE A 18 12.94 14.93 -1.95
C ILE A 18 13.99 15.86 -2.56
N LEU A 19 13.57 16.93 -3.24
CA LEU A 19 14.46 17.96 -3.79
C LEU A 19 15.32 18.61 -2.70
N GLY A 20 14.71 18.96 -1.57
CA GLY A 20 15.43 19.52 -0.42
C GLY A 20 16.46 18.54 0.15
N ALA A 21 16.15 17.24 0.18
CA ALA A 21 17.08 16.22 0.66
C ALA A 21 18.33 16.07 -0.23
N ILE A 22 18.21 16.29 -1.54
CA ILE A 22 19.34 16.27 -2.49
C ILE A 22 20.02 17.64 -2.65
N GLY A 23 19.54 18.68 -1.97
CA GLY A 23 20.11 20.04 -2.01
C GLY A 23 19.64 20.89 -3.18
N GLN A 24 18.52 20.53 -3.83
CA GLN A 24 17.89 21.33 -4.88
C GLN A 24 16.84 22.29 -4.32
N SER A 25 16.53 23.33 -5.08
CA SER A 25 15.53 24.34 -4.69
C SER A 25 14.10 23.81 -4.83
N PRO A 26 13.17 24.22 -3.94
CA PRO A 26 11.78 23.81 -4.01
C PRO A 26 11.06 24.41 -5.22
N LEU A 27 10.05 23.70 -5.72
CA LEU A 27 9.19 24.10 -6.82
C LEU A 27 7.83 24.58 -6.31
N THR A 28 7.20 25.48 -7.07
CA THR A 28 5.83 25.95 -6.80
C THR A 28 4.78 25.16 -7.58
N THR A 29 5.17 24.48 -8.67
CA THR A 29 4.31 23.61 -9.47
C THR A 29 5.09 22.40 -10.00
N LEU A 30 4.40 21.28 -10.20
CA LEU A 30 4.97 20.11 -10.85
C LEU A 30 5.06 20.36 -12.36
N ASN A 31 6.27 20.69 -12.84
CA ASN A 31 6.55 20.81 -14.27
C ASN A 31 7.34 19.59 -14.75
N PHE A 32 6.68 18.71 -15.50
CA PHE A 32 7.26 17.49 -16.05
C PHE A 32 8.14 17.72 -17.30
N ASP A 33 8.19 18.94 -17.83
CA ASP A 33 9.12 19.29 -18.92
C ASP A 33 10.57 19.26 -18.44
N ASN A 34 10.81 19.41 -17.13
CA ASN A 34 12.13 19.23 -16.55
C ASN A 34 12.39 17.73 -16.32
N PRO A 35 13.43 17.14 -16.95
CA PRO A 35 13.75 15.72 -16.81
C PRO A 35 14.11 15.32 -15.36
N GLU A 36 14.64 16.22 -14.54
CA GLU A 36 14.96 15.91 -13.13
C GLU A 36 13.69 15.77 -12.29
N VAL A 37 12.70 16.63 -12.54
CA VAL A 37 11.42 16.63 -11.81
C VAL A 37 10.60 15.39 -12.19
N SER A 38 10.56 15.04 -13.47
CA SER A 38 9.87 13.83 -13.93
C SER A 38 10.54 12.56 -13.40
N PHE A 39 11.87 12.55 -13.31
CA PHE A 39 12.61 11.44 -12.71
C PHE A 39 12.31 11.26 -11.21
N ILE A 40 12.33 12.34 -10.43
CA ILE A 40 12.00 12.32 -9.00
C ILE A 40 10.55 11.90 -8.77
N TYR A 41 9.62 12.39 -9.60
CA TYR A 41 8.22 12.00 -9.52
C TYR A 41 8.01 10.51 -9.83
N ASN A 42 8.69 9.97 -10.85
CA ASN A 42 8.65 8.54 -11.14
C ASN A 42 9.16 7.72 -9.95
N LEU A 43 10.23 8.18 -9.30
CA LEU A 43 10.76 7.49 -8.13
C LEU A 43 9.81 7.53 -6.93
N LEU A 44 9.12 8.64 -6.71
CA LEU A 44 8.04 8.74 -5.71
C LEU A 44 6.93 7.74 -6.04
N ARG A 45 6.52 7.66 -7.30
CA ARG A 45 5.48 6.73 -7.77
C ARG A 45 5.90 5.28 -7.59
N ASP A 46 7.14 4.93 -7.93
CA ASP A 46 7.67 3.57 -7.76
C ASP A 46 7.72 3.20 -6.27
N ALA A 47 8.21 4.09 -5.42
CA ALA A 47 8.21 3.89 -3.96
C ALA A 47 6.79 3.75 -3.39
N ASN A 48 5.81 4.47 -3.96
CA ASN A 48 4.41 4.38 -3.56
C ASN A 48 3.82 3.00 -3.91
N VAL A 49 3.98 2.56 -5.16
CA VAL A 49 3.50 1.26 -5.63
C VAL A 49 4.16 0.12 -4.85
N ASP A 50 5.48 0.17 -4.68
CA ASP A 50 6.22 -0.84 -3.92
C ASP A 50 5.74 -0.95 -2.47
N THR A 51 5.48 0.18 -1.82
CA THR A 51 5.05 0.18 -0.41
C THR A 51 3.64 -0.39 -0.28
N GLN A 52 2.73 0.00 -1.17
CA GLN A 52 1.36 -0.50 -1.15
C GLN A 52 1.26 -1.97 -1.57
N ALA A 53 2.16 -2.44 -2.44
CA ALA A 53 2.21 -3.83 -2.88
C ALA A 53 2.55 -4.82 -1.76
N GLU A 54 3.15 -4.36 -0.66
CA GLU A 54 3.40 -5.20 0.53
C GLU A 54 2.09 -5.69 1.17
N GLY A 55 0.98 -4.98 1.00
CA GLY A 55 -0.30 -5.27 1.63
C GLY A 55 -0.32 -4.85 3.11
N TRP A 56 -1.19 -3.90 3.42
CA TRP A 56 -1.39 -3.31 4.73
C TRP A 56 -2.87 -3.33 5.09
N HIS A 57 -3.22 -3.19 6.36
CA HIS A 57 -4.60 -3.23 6.82
C HIS A 57 -5.52 -2.25 6.08
N PHE A 58 -5.03 -1.06 5.72
CA PHE A 58 -5.86 -0.05 5.04
C PHE A 58 -6.11 -0.35 3.54
N ASN A 59 -5.25 -1.13 2.89
CA ASN A 59 -5.35 -1.41 1.45
C ASN A 59 -5.63 -2.86 1.09
N THR A 60 -5.73 -3.73 2.11
CA THR A 60 -6.17 -5.12 1.97
C THR A 60 -7.67 -5.17 2.22
N GLU A 61 -8.42 -5.52 1.18
CA GLU A 61 -9.85 -5.78 1.28
C GLU A 61 -10.07 -7.29 1.22
N LYS A 62 -10.63 -7.84 2.29
CA LYS A 62 -10.97 -9.25 2.37
C LYS A 62 -12.41 -9.50 1.90
N HIS A 63 -12.69 -10.71 1.43
CA HIS A 63 -14.04 -11.15 1.03
C HIS A 63 -14.69 -10.28 -0.08
N VAL A 64 -13.90 -9.82 -1.05
CA VAL A 64 -14.44 -9.04 -2.17
C VAL A 64 -15.03 -10.00 -3.20
N LYS A 65 -16.34 -9.86 -3.45
CA LYS A 65 -17.08 -10.68 -4.42
C LYS A 65 -16.76 -10.28 -5.86
N TYR A 66 -16.25 -11.22 -6.63
CA TYR A 66 -16.12 -11.11 -8.08
C TYR A 66 -17.08 -12.07 -8.78
N THR A 67 -17.79 -11.54 -9.77
CA THR A 67 -18.71 -12.31 -10.62
C THR A 67 -18.16 -12.40 -12.04
N PRO A 68 -18.23 -13.58 -12.69
CA PRO A 68 -17.84 -13.70 -14.08
C PRO A 68 -18.77 -12.90 -15.01
N ASP A 69 -18.21 -12.32 -16.06
CA ASP A 69 -18.97 -11.67 -17.13
C ASP A 69 -19.64 -12.71 -18.05
N ALA A 70 -20.43 -12.27 -19.02
CA ALA A 70 -21.13 -13.13 -19.99
C ALA A 70 -20.21 -14.07 -20.78
N ASN A 71 -18.91 -13.77 -20.85
CA ASN A 71 -17.88 -14.61 -21.47
C ASN A 71 -17.20 -15.60 -20.49
N GLY A 72 -17.70 -15.73 -19.25
CA GLY A 72 -17.10 -16.56 -18.21
C GLY A 72 -15.83 -15.98 -17.59
N LYS A 73 -15.44 -14.74 -17.91
CA LYS A 73 -14.18 -14.13 -17.46
C LYS A 73 -14.40 -13.16 -16.31
N ILE A 74 -13.48 -13.14 -15.36
CA ILE A 74 -13.45 -12.16 -14.28
C ILE A 74 -12.41 -11.09 -14.62
N ALA A 75 -12.88 -9.86 -14.84
CA ALA A 75 -12.01 -8.71 -15.11
C ALA A 75 -11.42 -8.15 -13.81
N ILE A 76 -10.12 -7.87 -13.83
CA ILE A 76 -9.38 -7.33 -12.68
C ILE A 76 -8.93 -5.91 -13.03
N GLY A 77 -9.34 -4.96 -12.20
CA GLY A 77 -8.97 -3.54 -12.31
C GLY A 77 -7.46 -3.31 -12.28
N ASN A 78 -7.01 -2.21 -12.90
CA ASN A 78 -5.60 -1.81 -12.92
C ASN A 78 -5.10 -1.30 -11.57
N ASP A 79 -6.01 -0.94 -10.69
CA ASP A 79 -5.82 -0.57 -9.29
C ASP A 79 -5.49 -1.77 -8.40
N ILE A 80 -5.71 -3.01 -8.84
CA ILE A 80 -5.42 -4.20 -8.02
C ILE A 80 -3.96 -4.61 -8.20
N LEU A 81 -3.19 -4.53 -7.11
CA LEU A 81 -1.76 -4.84 -7.05
C LEU A 81 -1.50 -6.33 -6.84
N SER A 82 -2.24 -6.93 -5.91
CA SER A 82 -2.14 -8.35 -5.57
C SER A 82 -3.54 -8.86 -5.26
N MET A 83 -3.74 -10.15 -5.44
CA MET A 83 -4.99 -10.83 -5.11
C MET A 83 -4.71 -12.28 -4.76
N ASP A 84 -5.50 -12.82 -3.86
CA ASP A 84 -5.55 -14.25 -3.55
C ASP A 84 -7.01 -14.69 -3.40
N ALA A 85 -7.26 -15.99 -3.51
CA ALA A 85 -8.56 -16.55 -3.17
C ALA A 85 -8.78 -16.47 -1.65
N HIS A 86 -9.95 -15.98 -1.25
CA HIS A 86 -10.33 -15.98 0.15
C HIS A 86 -10.45 -17.43 0.66
N ASP A 87 -10.03 -17.70 1.90
CA ASP A 87 -10.04 -19.04 2.54
C ASP A 87 -9.21 -20.15 1.83
N ASN A 88 -8.37 -19.79 0.87
CA ASN A 88 -7.54 -20.75 0.10
C ASN A 88 -6.52 -21.52 0.96
N HIS A 89 -6.24 -21.04 2.18
CA HIS A 89 -5.44 -21.76 3.18
C HIS A 89 -6.13 -23.02 3.72
N ILE A 90 -7.46 -23.08 3.69
CA ILE A 90 -8.27 -24.21 4.17
C ILE A 90 -8.67 -25.10 3.00
N ARG A 91 -8.91 -24.53 1.80
CA ARG A 91 -9.28 -25.26 0.60
C ARG A 91 -8.48 -24.77 -0.62
N ARG A 92 -7.36 -25.43 -0.91
CA ARG A 92 -6.51 -25.23 -2.11
C ARG A 92 -7.20 -25.69 -3.41
N GLN A 93 -8.37 -25.12 -3.70
CA GLN A 93 -9.15 -25.47 -4.87
C GLN A 93 -8.75 -24.62 -6.09
N TYR A 94 -8.24 -23.41 -5.87
CA TYR A 94 -7.91 -22.48 -6.94
C TYR A 94 -6.53 -21.85 -6.74
N ASN A 95 -5.76 -21.73 -7.82
CA ASN A 95 -4.48 -21.01 -7.81
C ASN A 95 -4.54 -19.84 -8.79
N LEU A 96 -5.01 -18.71 -8.30
CA LEU A 96 -5.41 -17.58 -9.11
C LEU A 96 -4.24 -16.63 -9.38
N VAL A 97 -4.06 -16.25 -10.64
CA VAL A 97 -3.07 -15.24 -11.06
C VAL A 97 -3.69 -14.30 -12.08
N ARG A 98 -3.23 -13.05 -12.11
CA ARG A 98 -3.67 -12.07 -13.10
C ARG A 98 -2.96 -12.31 -14.43
N ARG A 99 -3.70 -12.47 -15.52
CA ARG A 99 -3.16 -12.58 -16.88
C ARG A 99 -3.96 -11.72 -17.85
N SER A 100 -3.30 -10.79 -18.54
CA SER A 100 -3.92 -9.91 -19.54
C SER A 100 -5.15 -9.12 -19.04
N GLY A 101 -5.16 -8.75 -17.75
CA GLY A 101 -6.29 -8.03 -17.14
C GLY A 101 -7.44 -8.91 -16.64
N PHE A 102 -7.33 -10.24 -16.77
CA PHE A 102 -8.33 -11.19 -16.30
C PHE A 102 -7.75 -12.15 -15.26
N LEU A 103 -8.64 -12.74 -14.47
CA LEU A 103 -8.32 -13.83 -13.56
C LEU A 103 -7.97 -15.08 -14.37
N TYR A 104 -6.94 -15.81 -13.95
CA TYR A 104 -6.51 -17.05 -14.56
C TYR A 104 -6.22 -18.07 -13.48
N ASP A 105 -6.83 -19.26 -13.56
CA ASP A 105 -6.51 -20.34 -12.65
C ASP A 105 -5.35 -21.18 -13.22
N LYS A 106 -4.26 -21.26 -12.45
CA LYS A 106 -3.08 -22.06 -12.78
C LYS A 106 -3.26 -23.54 -12.48
N GLN A 107 -4.23 -23.92 -11.65
CA GLN A 107 -4.44 -25.32 -11.30
C GLN A 107 -5.14 -26.06 -12.45
N ASP A 108 -6.27 -25.52 -12.89
CA ASP A 108 -7.05 -26.06 -14.00
C ASP A 108 -6.67 -25.46 -15.37
N HIS A 109 -5.66 -24.59 -15.40
CA HIS A 109 -5.12 -23.91 -16.59
C HIS A 109 -6.17 -23.17 -17.43
N THR A 110 -7.24 -22.68 -16.81
CA THR A 110 -8.43 -22.16 -17.48
C THR A 110 -8.70 -20.71 -17.06
N ASP A 111 -9.23 -19.91 -18.00
CA ASP A 111 -9.69 -18.53 -17.80
C ASP A 111 -11.23 -18.40 -17.82
N ASP A 112 -11.92 -19.54 -17.92
CA ASP A 112 -13.37 -19.66 -17.91
C ASP A 112 -13.86 -20.08 -16.51
N PHE A 113 -14.54 -19.15 -15.86
CA PHE A 113 -15.19 -19.29 -14.55
C PHE A 113 -16.72 -19.38 -14.68
N SER A 114 -17.26 -19.72 -15.86
CA SER A 114 -18.71 -19.84 -16.11
C SER A 114 -19.43 -20.86 -15.23
N SER A 115 -18.71 -21.79 -14.60
CA SER A 115 -19.25 -22.80 -13.70
C SER A 115 -19.49 -22.29 -12.26
N ILE A 116 -19.04 -21.09 -11.93
CA ILE A 116 -19.08 -20.52 -10.58
C ILE A 116 -19.90 -19.23 -10.58
N ASP A 117 -20.85 -19.10 -9.64
CA ASP A 117 -21.69 -17.89 -9.52
C ASP A 117 -20.90 -16.68 -8.99
N SER A 118 -20.02 -16.89 -8.02
CA SER A 118 -19.15 -15.84 -7.45
C SER A 118 -17.91 -16.43 -6.79
N ILE A 119 -16.80 -15.72 -6.86
CA ILE A 119 -15.56 -16.04 -6.14
C ILE A 119 -15.25 -14.88 -5.19
N ASP A 120 -14.98 -15.20 -3.93
CA ASP A 120 -14.49 -14.25 -2.94
C ASP A 120 -12.97 -14.16 -3.04
N LEU A 121 -12.45 -12.97 -3.30
CA LEU A 121 -11.02 -12.69 -3.38
C LEU A 121 -10.60 -11.72 -2.28
N ASP A 122 -9.42 -11.95 -1.74
CA ASP A 122 -8.71 -10.98 -0.91
C ASP A 122 -7.81 -10.16 -1.84
N VAL A 123 -8.04 -8.85 -1.91
CA VAL A 123 -7.40 -7.97 -2.90
C VAL A 123 -6.63 -6.84 -2.23
N VAL A 124 -5.47 -6.51 -2.78
CA VAL A 124 -4.68 -5.34 -2.42
C VAL A 124 -4.93 -4.25 -3.45
N ARG A 125 -5.52 -3.13 -3.03
CA ARG A 125 -5.81 -1.98 -3.91
C ARG A 125 -4.73 -0.91 -3.83
N LEU A 126 -4.51 -0.24 -4.96
CA LEU A 126 -3.65 0.93 -5.09
C LEU A 126 -4.49 2.19 -4.85
N TYR A 127 -4.09 2.95 -3.84
CA TYR A 127 -4.64 4.26 -3.53
C TYR A 127 -3.73 5.39 -4.01
N ASN A 128 -4.33 6.55 -4.25
CA ASN A 128 -3.59 7.77 -4.55
C ASN A 128 -2.76 8.20 -3.34
N PHE A 129 -1.66 8.90 -3.58
CA PHE A 129 -0.73 9.30 -2.52
C PHE A 129 -1.40 10.13 -1.42
N GLU A 130 -2.33 11.02 -1.78
CA GLU A 130 -3.01 11.92 -0.84
C GLU A 130 -4.00 11.20 0.08
N ASP A 131 -4.58 10.08 -0.38
CA ASP A 131 -5.54 9.27 0.36
C ASP A 131 -4.85 8.34 1.38
N LEU A 132 -3.52 8.29 1.38
CA LEU A 132 -2.76 7.44 2.29
C LEU A 132 -2.67 8.04 3.70
N PRO A 133 -2.64 7.19 4.75
CA PRO A 133 -2.37 7.65 6.10
C PRO A 133 -1.01 8.37 6.15
N ILE A 134 -0.91 9.39 7.00
CA ILE A 134 0.26 10.30 7.04
C ILE A 134 1.59 9.57 7.27
N VAL A 135 1.57 8.47 8.02
CA VAL A 135 2.77 7.67 8.32
C VAL A 135 3.32 7.03 7.03
N PHE A 136 2.43 6.55 6.15
CA PHE A 136 2.80 5.97 4.85
C PHE A 136 3.36 7.01 3.89
N ARG A 137 2.72 8.18 3.80
CA ARG A 137 3.21 9.30 2.99
C ARG A 137 4.64 9.67 3.36
N ARG A 138 4.93 9.80 4.66
CA ARG A 138 6.28 10.09 5.16
C ARG A 138 7.28 8.99 4.81
N PHE A 139 6.93 7.72 5.03
CA PHE A 139 7.83 6.61 4.67
C PHE A 139 8.15 6.59 3.17
N ILE A 140 7.14 6.74 2.31
CA ILE A 140 7.31 6.79 0.85
C ILE A 140 8.23 7.95 0.46
N THR A 141 8.05 9.14 1.05
CA THR A 141 8.92 10.30 0.76
C THR A 141 10.38 10.07 1.16
N TYR A 142 10.65 9.46 2.32
CA TYR A 142 12.01 9.14 2.76
C TYR A 142 12.65 8.02 1.93
N ARG A 143 11.87 7.00 1.56
CA ARG A 143 12.31 5.92 0.66
C ARG A 143 12.69 6.48 -0.71
N ALA A 144 11.84 7.33 -1.28
CA ALA A 144 12.12 8.02 -2.54
C ALA A 144 13.32 8.96 -2.41
N SER A 145 13.47 9.67 -1.29
CA SER A 145 14.63 10.54 -1.04
C SER A 145 15.95 9.76 -0.99
N ALA A 146 15.96 8.60 -0.32
CA ALA A 146 17.14 7.73 -0.26
C ALA A 146 17.53 7.20 -1.64
N ALA A 147 16.55 6.80 -2.47
CA ALA A 147 16.81 6.36 -3.83
C ALA A 147 17.26 7.51 -4.76
N ALA A 148 16.69 8.72 -4.59
CA ALA A 148 17.08 9.90 -5.36
C ALA A 148 18.53 10.31 -5.02
N ALA A 149 18.87 10.32 -3.72
CA ALA A 149 20.24 10.60 -3.27
C ALA A 149 21.24 9.56 -3.79
N THR A 150 20.83 8.29 -3.93
CA THR A 150 21.67 7.22 -4.48
C THR A 150 21.92 7.40 -5.98
N GLN A 151 20.88 7.74 -6.75
CA GLN A 151 20.94 7.78 -8.21
C GLN A 151 21.45 9.12 -8.77
N LEU A 152 21.16 10.25 -8.10
CA LEU A 152 21.51 11.59 -8.59
C LEU A 152 22.79 12.17 -7.95
N VAL A 153 22.96 12.02 -6.63
CA VAL A 153 24.05 12.67 -5.87
C VAL A 153 25.19 11.70 -5.59
N ALA A 154 24.89 10.40 -5.45
CA ALA A 154 25.84 9.33 -5.14
C ALA A 154 26.72 9.57 -3.89
N ASN A 155 26.22 10.35 -2.91
CA ASN A 155 26.93 10.60 -1.65
C ASN A 155 26.61 9.51 -0.60
N PRO A 156 27.58 8.68 -0.18
CA PRO A 156 27.33 7.55 0.72
C PRO A 156 26.92 7.97 2.13
N ASN A 157 27.35 9.13 2.62
CA ASN A 157 26.97 9.61 3.95
C ASN A 157 25.51 10.09 3.97
N LEU A 158 25.09 10.80 2.93
CA LEU A 158 23.70 11.24 2.77
C LEU A 158 22.76 10.04 2.63
N VAL A 159 23.12 9.07 1.78
CA VAL A 159 22.34 7.84 1.60
C VAL A 159 22.20 7.09 2.93
N ARG A 160 23.28 6.92 3.70
CA ARG A 160 23.20 6.28 5.04
C ARG A 160 22.24 7.00 5.98
N LEU A 161 22.26 8.34 6.00
CA LEU A 161 21.38 9.13 6.85
C LEU A 161 19.90 8.98 6.43
N LEU A 162 19.61 9.08 5.14
CA LEU A 162 18.26 8.93 4.60
C LEU A 162 17.73 7.51 4.77
N THR A 163 18.57 6.49 4.58
CA THR A 163 18.20 5.09 4.85
C THR A 163 17.86 4.88 6.32
N ASN A 164 18.63 5.45 7.26
CA ASN A 164 18.29 5.38 8.69
C ASN A 164 16.94 6.06 9.00
N GLN A 165 16.65 7.22 8.39
CA GLN A 165 15.35 7.87 8.53
C GLN A 165 14.21 7.02 7.96
N ALA A 166 14.40 6.40 6.80
CA ALA A 166 13.44 5.47 6.22
C ALA A 166 13.21 4.24 7.11
N SER A 167 14.26 3.70 7.76
CA SER A 167 14.13 2.61 8.73
C SER A 167 13.32 3.01 9.97
N LEU A 168 13.54 4.21 10.51
CA LEU A 168 12.75 4.74 11.62
C LEU A 168 11.29 4.96 11.22
N ALA A 169 11.05 5.50 10.02
CA ALA A 169 9.70 5.65 9.49
C ALA A 169 9.02 4.29 9.28
N ARG A 170 9.75 3.26 8.86
CA ARG A 170 9.23 1.89 8.74
C ARG A 170 8.84 1.29 10.09
N ALA A 171 9.56 1.61 11.17
CA ALA A 171 9.16 1.21 12.52
C ALA A 171 7.83 1.85 12.93
N ALA A 172 7.61 3.13 12.59
CA ALA A 172 6.34 3.81 12.83
C ALA A 172 5.19 3.22 12.00
N LEU A 173 5.46 2.76 10.77
CA LEU A 173 4.47 2.02 9.97
C LEU A 173 4.07 0.71 10.64
N GLN A 174 5.04 -0.04 11.15
CA GLN A 174 4.76 -1.29 11.85
C GLN A 174 3.91 -1.06 13.10
N GLU A 175 4.19 0.01 13.85
CA GLU A 175 3.38 0.40 15.01
C GLU A 175 1.94 0.75 14.60
N TYR A 176 1.77 1.52 13.52
CA TYR A 176 0.45 1.84 12.98
C TYR A 176 -0.31 0.57 12.57
N GLU A 177 0.33 -0.34 11.84
CA GLU A 177 -0.28 -1.59 11.39
C GLU A 177 -0.72 -2.46 12.56
N CYS A 178 0.16 -2.64 13.57
CA CYS A 178 -0.18 -3.40 14.77
C CYS A 178 -1.37 -2.79 15.54
N ASN A 179 -1.49 -1.46 15.56
CA ASN A 179 -2.58 -0.76 16.24
C ASN A 179 -3.90 -0.77 15.45
N GLN A 180 -3.86 -0.84 14.12
CA GLN A 180 -5.07 -0.82 13.28
C GLN A 180 -5.59 -2.22 12.96
N GLY A 181 -4.70 -3.19 12.79
CA GLY A 181 -5.07 -4.57 12.48
C GLY A 181 -5.71 -5.32 13.66
N ASP A 182 -5.65 -4.73 14.87
CA ASP A 182 -6.21 -5.29 16.12
C ASP A 182 -5.91 -6.80 16.29
N HIS A 183 -4.72 -7.21 15.86
CA HIS A 183 -4.35 -8.61 15.80
C HIS A 183 -4.26 -9.20 17.21
N ASN A 184 -5.01 -10.28 17.44
CA ASN A 184 -4.95 -11.03 18.68
C ASN A 184 -4.21 -12.36 18.46
N MET A 185 -3.37 -12.75 19.41
CA MET A 185 -2.68 -14.04 19.43
C MET A 185 -3.65 -15.24 19.32
N PHE A 186 -4.90 -15.08 19.75
CA PHE A 186 -5.92 -16.12 19.64
C PHE A 186 -6.48 -16.30 18.21
N GLY A 187 -6.10 -15.46 17.25
CA GLY A 187 -6.49 -15.62 15.84
C GLY A 187 -8.00 -15.57 15.62
N PHE A 188 -8.69 -14.69 16.34
CA PHE A 188 -10.12 -14.49 16.20
C PHE A 188 -10.45 -14.11 14.75
N PRO A 189 -11.43 -14.78 14.10
CA PRO A 189 -11.80 -14.44 12.74
C PRO A 189 -12.47 -13.07 12.70
N ASP A 190 -12.46 -12.46 11.52
CA ASP A 190 -13.10 -11.17 11.29
C ASP A 190 -14.60 -11.25 11.70
N ASP A 191 -15.17 -10.15 12.21
CA ASP A 191 -16.54 -10.06 12.77
C ASP A 191 -16.78 -10.85 14.09
N THR A 192 -15.73 -11.18 14.85
CA THR A 192 -15.88 -11.74 16.20
C THR A 192 -15.63 -10.72 17.31
N ALA A 193 -16.65 -10.50 18.16
CA ALA A 193 -16.54 -9.66 19.34
C ALA A 193 -16.14 -10.51 20.55
N TYR A 194 -14.84 -10.67 20.80
CA TYR A 194 -14.34 -11.31 22.02
C TYR A 194 -13.65 -10.30 22.94
N GLN A 195 -14.33 -9.91 24.02
CA GLN A 195 -13.67 -9.19 25.11
C GLN A 195 -12.90 -10.19 25.97
N THR A 196 -11.57 -10.13 25.92
CA THR A 196 -10.72 -10.86 26.87
C THR A 196 -11.06 -10.46 28.29
N TYR A 197 -10.91 -11.39 29.23
CA TYR A 197 -11.20 -11.14 30.64
C TYR A 197 -10.43 -9.91 31.14
N GLN A 198 -11.15 -8.90 31.64
CA GLN A 198 -10.58 -7.67 32.20
C GLN A 198 -10.73 -7.66 33.73
N PRO A 199 -9.72 -8.12 34.49
CA PRO A 199 -9.81 -8.27 35.94
C PRO A 199 -10.23 -6.98 36.67
N TRP A 200 -9.82 -5.82 36.14
CA TRP A 200 -10.09 -4.51 36.72
C TRP A 200 -11.55 -4.04 36.56
N ARG A 201 -12.33 -4.62 35.64
CA ARG A 201 -13.76 -4.32 35.50
C ARG A 201 -14.64 -5.09 36.49
N ASN A 202 -14.18 -6.23 37.00
CA ASN A 202 -14.98 -7.11 37.87
C ASN A 202 -15.17 -6.59 39.29
N LEU A 203 -14.43 -5.54 39.68
CA LEU A 203 -14.54 -4.88 40.97
C LEU A 203 -15.25 -3.52 40.89
N ARG A 204 -15.75 -3.10 39.72
CA ARG A 204 -16.62 -1.93 39.62
C ARG A 204 -18.00 -2.28 40.18
N ARG A 205 -18.23 -1.92 41.45
CA ARG A 205 -19.57 -1.79 42.05
C ARG A 205 -20.27 -0.54 41.52
#